data_AF-A0A9W9RBC0-F1
#
_entry.id   AF-A0A9W9RBC0-F1
#
_cell.length_a   1.000
_cell.length_b   1.000
_cell.length_c   1.000
_cell.angle_alpha   90.00
_cell.angle_beta   90.00
_cell.angle_gamma   90.00
#
_symmetry.space_group_name_H-M   'P 1'
#
loop_
_entity.id
_entity.type
_entity.pdbx_description
1 polymer ?
#
loop_
_entity_poly.entity_id
_entity_poly.type
_entity_poly.pdbx_seq_one_letter_code
_entity_poly.pdbx_strand_id
1 'polypeptide(L)'
;MPSQYNCLQPQPPLSADADITGRGVIANYVATAAIAVLLIIIYFFVVYEPALDPFRKTDQDPLDESFRPKPIDRMILRTVRHIPKRLMGARKVNINARVENGFIECILAMSDLQVVTGISILISGYAQLPQGLSSFHWMVIVDLAWFSCLTHLACLTLLRNHLYNHSLQRIWRLLCMAILIILLTVALSFTGGYDWTAFEEWGWKSQVALNMIDPAMCHLSPNSRSSMAYYGMIFSILLIVFGFVVRIIKLHKTISVEVWEKATAKLSMQVSHLSSTTFAWCCLNSSPKSLKRTLIYRPLLTTLLVARLFLDGWSSMFFEVWWLIFSFIWGTIRLFGVLAAIQATVYLDHPTHGTSRPYKVAQDSDERDSDWEFGQVVALVLLLAPLITIIKYFNHGTPYTFNAPKVTDGILLDGKQAPDSPEVVTGCSDDTTCILSSHSASQSICLTIPPFTHETSSQPDNSNSSKWDDHTQTLGAAIIYFMLMCAFILITLSMTRGTGNPLKYWKELYLPVVIALIGLWGVVLFSLTIELDLSYMPLWAQRLIHLVNILFFLSSATSSPFRGDPLGYFLFLISAVVFYILYAVFYRILESISSRTSG
;
A
#
# COMPACT_ATOMS: atom_id res chain seq x y z
N MET A 1 -45.59 11.29 8.71
CA MET A 1 -45.02 9.96 8.46
C MET A 1 -44.88 9.82 6.96
N PRO A 2 -43.67 9.65 6.38
CA PRO A 2 -43.57 9.45 4.95
C PRO A 2 -44.17 8.08 4.61
N SER A 3 -45.05 8.05 3.61
CA SER A 3 -45.73 6.86 3.10
C SER A 3 -44.73 5.74 2.80
N GLN A 4 -45.00 4.53 3.32
CA GLN A 4 -44.26 3.33 2.94
C GLN A 4 -44.34 3.15 1.42
N TYR A 5 -43.18 3.16 0.76
CA TYR A 5 -43.07 2.90 -0.66
C TYR A 5 -43.55 1.48 -0.99
N ASN A 6 -44.38 1.32 -2.02
CA ASN A 6 -44.91 0.02 -2.40
C ASN A 6 -44.01 -0.66 -3.43
N CYS A 7 -43.21 -1.64 -2.98
CA CYS A 7 -42.28 -2.43 -3.80
C CYS A 7 -42.95 -3.31 -4.87
N LEU A 8 -44.28 -3.35 -4.95
CA LEU A 8 -45.05 -4.18 -5.88
C LEU A 8 -45.57 -3.42 -7.11
N GLN A 9 -45.41 -2.09 -7.17
CA GLN A 9 -45.93 -1.29 -8.27
C GLN A 9 -44.93 -1.22 -9.45
N PRO A 10 -45.37 -1.30 -10.73
CA PRO A 10 -44.50 -1.10 -11.88
C PRO A 10 -43.82 0.26 -11.85
N GLN A 11 -42.49 0.26 -12.01
CA GLN A 11 -41.67 1.46 -11.90
C GLN A 11 -41.58 2.18 -13.25
N PRO A 12 -41.58 3.53 -13.27
CA PRO A 12 -41.28 4.29 -14.47
C PRO A 12 -39.82 4.05 -14.92
N PRO A 13 -39.49 4.31 -16.20
CA PRO A 13 -38.11 4.25 -16.66
C PRO A 13 -37.22 5.20 -15.84
N LEU A 14 -35.95 4.84 -15.70
CA LEU A 14 -35.00 5.61 -14.90
C LEU A 14 -34.80 7.02 -15.48
N SER A 15 -35.13 8.05 -14.70
CA SER A 15 -34.75 9.44 -14.96
C SER A 15 -33.32 9.67 -14.49
N ALA A 16 -32.45 10.23 -15.34
CA ALA A 16 -31.10 10.58 -14.94
C ALA A 16 -31.13 11.82 -14.05
N ASP A 17 -30.65 11.70 -12.81
CA ASP A 17 -30.40 12.84 -11.92
C ASP A 17 -28.97 13.36 -12.16
N ALA A 18 -28.86 14.57 -12.72
CA ALA A 18 -27.60 15.20 -13.09
C ALA A 18 -26.79 15.70 -11.87
N ASP A 19 -27.39 15.86 -10.70
CA ASP A 19 -26.70 16.19 -9.45
C ASP A 19 -26.06 14.95 -8.78
N ILE A 20 -26.53 13.74 -9.11
CA ILE A 20 -25.98 12.48 -8.59
C ILE A 20 -25.05 11.81 -9.61
N THR A 21 -25.52 11.67 -10.85
CA THR A 21 -24.85 10.91 -11.92
C THR A 21 -24.15 11.80 -12.93
N GLY A 22 -24.15 13.12 -12.69
CA GLY A 22 -23.48 14.12 -13.51
C GLY A 22 -22.00 13.87 -13.70
N ARG A 23 -21.50 14.14 -14.91
CA ARG A 23 -20.08 13.95 -15.25
C ARG A 23 -19.17 14.78 -14.35
N GLY A 24 -19.56 16.02 -14.02
CA GLY A 24 -18.80 16.88 -13.13
C GLY A 24 -18.66 16.32 -11.71
N VAL A 25 -19.75 15.76 -11.16
CA VAL A 25 -19.77 15.15 -9.82
C VAL A 25 -18.89 13.90 -9.80
N ILE A 26 -19.09 12.99 -10.76
CA ILE A 26 -18.27 11.77 -10.88
C ILE A 26 -16.79 12.13 -11.06
N ALA A 27 -16.48 13.09 -11.94
CA ALA A 27 -15.12 13.55 -12.17
C ALA A 27 -14.48 14.10 -10.90
N ASN A 28 -15.20 14.88 -10.09
CA ASN A 28 -14.67 15.43 -8.83
C ASN A 28 -14.21 14.32 -7.87
N TYR A 29 -15.07 13.36 -7.53
CA TYR A 29 -14.70 12.30 -6.58
C TYR A 29 -13.61 11.38 -7.12
N VAL A 30 -13.74 10.93 -8.38
CA VAL A 30 -12.78 10.00 -8.99
C VAL A 30 -11.43 10.67 -9.21
N ALA A 31 -11.39 11.89 -9.75
CA ALA A 31 -10.15 12.61 -9.98
C ALA A 31 -9.48 13.00 -8.66
N THR A 32 -10.24 13.40 -7.64
CA THR A 32 -9.66 13.71 -6.32
C THR A 32 -9.00 12.47 -5.71
N ALA A 33 -9.67 11.31 -5.74
CA ALA A 33 -9.09 10.07 -5.26
C ALA A 33 -7.86 9.64 -6.09
N ALA A 34 -7.92 9.80 -7.41
CA ALA A 34 -6.81 9.51 -8.31
C ALA A 34 -5.58 10.40 -8.03
N ILE A 35 -5.81 11.70 -7.82
CA ILE A 35 -4.75 12.65 -7.42
C ILE A 35 -4.17 12.21 -6.08
N ALA A 36 -4.99 11.89 -5.06
CA ALA A 36 -4.49 11.44 -3.76
C ALA A 36 -3.64 10.16 -3.85
N VAL A 37 -4.07 9.18 -4.65
CA VAL A 37 -3.31 7.95 -4.93
C VAL A 37 -2.02 8.26 -5.68
N LEU A 38 -2.03 9.18 -6.64
CA LEU A 38 -0.82 9.61 -7.34
C LEU A 38 0.16 10.32 -6.39
N LEU A 39 -0.32 11.21 -5.52
CA LEU A 39 0.51 11.94 -4.57
C LEU A 39 1.17 11.00 -3.55
N ILE A 40 0.47 9.96 -3.07
CA ILE A 40 1.09 8.98 -2.17
C ILE A 40 2.12 8.09 -2.87
N ILE A 41 1.91 7.75 -4.15
CA ILE A 41 2.91 7.06 -4.97
C ILE A 41 4.17 7.92 -5.13
N ILE A 42 4.00 9.19 -5.50
CA ILE A 42 5.11 10.15 -5.64
C ILE A 42 5.83 10.33 -4.31
N TYR A 43 5.09 10.52 -3.22
CA TYR A 43 5.66 10.67 -1.88
C TYR A 43 6.50 9.45 -1.51
N PHE A 44 5.99 8.23 -1.70
CA PHE A 44 6.72 7.01 -1.40
C PHE A 44 8.03 6.92 -2.20
N PHE A 45 8.01 7.14 -3.52
CA PHE A 45 9.21 6.98 -4.33
C PHE A 45 10.21 8.12 -4.21
N VAL A 46 9.76 9.36 -3.99
CA VAL A 46 10.61 10.57 -4.05
C VAL A 46 10.98 11.09 -2.67
N VAL A 47 10.01 11.20 -1.75
CA VAL A 47 10.17 11.93 -0.48
C VAL A 47 10.44 10.99 0.70
N TYR A 48 9.77 9.86 0.74
CA TYR A 48 9.77 8.97 1.89
C TYR A 48 11.18 8.44 2.18
N GLU A 49 11.64 8.62 3.41
CA GLU A 49 12.93 8.14 3.88
C GLU A 49 12.67 7.13 5.01
N PRO A 50 13.00 5.85 4.79
CA PRO A 50 12.62 4.77 5.71
C PRO A 50 13.38 4.82 7.05
N ALA A 51 14.45 5.62 7.12
CA ALA A 51 15.26 5.81 8.32
C ALA A 51 14.71 6.91 9.26
N LEU A 52 13.77 7.74 8.80
CA LEU A 52 13.20 8.81 9.62
C LEU A 52 12.02 8.28 10.46
N ASP A 53 11.99 8.64 11.75
CA ASP A 53 10.86 8.33 12.63
C ASP A 53 9.60 9.10 12.17
N PRO A 54 8.48 8.41 11.86
CA PRO A 54 7.21 9.06 11.51
C PRO A 54 6.59 9.91 12.64
N PHE A 55 7.09 9.81 13.87
CA PHE A 55 6.62 10.56 15.04
C PHE A 55 7.61 11.64 15.53
N ARG A 56 8.54 12.06 14.66
CA ARG A 56 9.51 13.09 15.01
C ARG A 56 8.86 14.46 15.23
N LYS A 57 9.41 15.23 16.18
CA LYS A 57 9.12 16.66 16.29
C LYS A 57 10.04 17.44 15.33
N THR A 58 9.57 18.59 14.85
CA THR A 58 10.28 19.44 13.86
C THR A 58 11.68 19.88 14.34
N ASP A 59 11.91 19.89 15.66
CA ASP A 59 13.13 20.40 16.29
C ASP A 59 14.08 19.29 16.80
N GLN A 60 13.82 18.02 16.51
CA GLN A 60 14.70 16.90 16.91
C GLN A 60 15.72 16.57 15.82
N ASP A 61 16.99 16.41 16.23
CA ASP A 61 18.07 16.00 15.34
C ASP A 61 17.74 14.63 14.71
N PRO A 62 17.94 14.47 13.38
CA PRO A 62 17.59 13.25 12.64
C PRO A 62 18.44 12.02 13.00
N LEU A 63 19.38 12.15 13.96
CA LEU A 63 20.35 11.14 14.36
C LEU A 63 20.05 10.49 15.73
N ASP A 64 18.91 10.78 16.37
CA ASP A 64 18.56 10.13 17.64
C ASP A 64 18.31 8.61 17.44
N GLU A 65 19.18 7.79 18.02
CA GLU A 65 19.66 6.48 17.54
C GLU A 65 18.71 5.26 17.68
N SER A 66 17.41 5.42 17.95
CA SER A 66 16.57 4.24 18.30
C SER A 66 15.62 3.71 17.22
N PHE A 67 15.42 4.41 16.10
CA PHE A 67 14.42 4.00 15.10
C PHE A 67 14.99 2.98 14.09
N ARG A 68 14.51 1.73 14.13
CA ARG A 68 14.92 0.69 13.18
C ARG A 68 14.08 0.77 11.90
N PRO A 69 14.69 1.07 10.73
CA PRO A 69 13.96 1.16 9.47
C PRO A 69 13.37 -0.21 9.07
N LYS A 70 12.18 -0.21 8.48
CA LYS A 70 11.57 -1.46 7.98
C LYS A 70 12.35 -1.98 6.77
N PRO A 71 12.71 -3.28 6.73
CA PRO A 71 13.62 -3.82 5.71
C PRO A 71 13.03 -3.80 4.30
N ILE A 72 11.71 -3.99 4.18
CA ILE A 72 10.99 -4.01 2.91
C ILE A 72 11.02 -2.65 2.22
N ASP A 73 10.66 -1.59 2.94
CA ASP A 73 10.67 -0.23 2.42
C ASP A 73 12.09 0.17 1.97
N ARG A 74 13.11 -0.17 2.78
CA ARG A 74 14.52 0.09 2.46
C ARG A 74 14.95 -0.63 1.18
N MET A 75 14.58 -1.90 1.02
CA MET A 75 14.95 -2.70 -0.15
C MET A 75 14.23 -2.21 -1.41
N ILE A 76 12.91 -1.97 -1.35
CA ILE A 76 12.13 -1.48 -2.49
C ILE A 76 12.66 -0.13 -2.96
N LEU A 77 12.87 0.82 -2.06
CA LEU A 77 13.39 2.14 -2.41
C LEU A 77 14.81 2.06 -2.96
N ARG A 78 15.67 1.17 -2.43
CA ARG A 78 17.00 0.92 -3.00
C ARG A 78 16.91 0.44 -4.44
N THR A 79 16.10 -0.59 -4.71
CA THR A 79 15.93 -1.16 -6.04
C THR A 79 15.34 -0.14 -7.01
N VAL A 80 14.23 0.49 -6.65
CA VAL A 80 13.50 1.39 -7.54
C VAL A 80 14.24 2.70 -7.76
N ARG A 81 14.88 3.31 -6.74
CA ARG A 81 15.64 4.56 -6.92
C ARG A 81 16.96 4.34 -7.67
N HIS A 82 17.51 3.12 -7.72
CA HIS A 82 18.72 2.84 -8.50
C HIS A 82 18.48 2.89 -10.00
N ILE A 83 17.30 2.47 -10.46
CA ILE A 83 16.92 2.42 -11.89
C ILE A 83 17.00 3.81 -12.56
N PRO A 84 16.30 4.85 -12.07
CA PRO A 84 16.37 6.18 -12.66
C PRO A 84 17.71 6.87 -12.39
N LYS A 85 18.41 6.59 -11.28
CA LYS A 85 19.78 7.11 -11.06
C LYS A 85 20.76 6.60 -12.12
N ARG A 86 20.58 5.36 -12.58
CA ARG A 86 21.40 4.76 -13.64
C ARG A 86 21.00 5.26 -15.03
N LEU A 87 19.73 5.63 -15.24
CA LEU A 87 19.19 6.06 -16.54
C LEU A 87 19.25 7.58 -16.78
N MET A 88 19.00 8.41 -15.76
CA MET A 88 18.90 9.88 -15.86
C MET A 88 19.99 10.64 -15.08
N GLY A 89 20.97 9.93 -14.52
CA GLY A 89 22.00 10.52 -13.66
C GLY A 89 21.47 10.88 -12.26
N ALA A 90 22.40 11.07 -11.32
CA ALA A 90 22.10 11.31 -9.90
C ALA A 90 21.60 12.74 -9.64
N ARG A 91 20.50 13.18 -10.28
CA ARG A 91 19.86 14.44 -9.92
C ARG A 91 19.05 14.24 -8.64
N LYS A 92 19.65 14.61 -7.50
CA LYS A 92 18.93 14.67 -6.22
C LYS A 92 17.87 15.77 -6.35
N VAL A 93 16.60 15.39 -6.28
CA VAL A 93 15.49 16.36 -6.27
C VAL A 93 15.50 17.01 -4.89
N ASN A 94 16.10 18.19 -4.79
CA ASN A 94 15.99 19.01 -3.59
C ASN A 94 14.60 19.65 -3.60
N ILE A 95 13.67 19.06 -2.86
CA ILE A 95 12.36 19.67 -2.62
C ILE A 95 12.58 20.83 -1.66
N ASN A 96 12.29 22.04 -2.11
CA ASN A 96 12.34 23.23 -1.27
C ASN A 96 11.23 23.14 -0.20
N ALA A 97 11.50 23.56 1.04
CA ALA A 97 10.53 23.54 2.15
C ALA A 97 9.21 24.25 1.79
N ARG A 98 9.27 25.25 0.90
CA ARG A 98 8.08 25.93 0.36
C ARG A 98 7.16 25.00 -0.44
N VAL A 99 7.73 24.11 -1.25
CA VAL A 99 6.96 23.15 -2.06
C VAL A 99 6.35 22.07 -1.17
N GLU A 100 7.08 21.64 -0.14
CA GLU A 100 6.57 20.71 0.87
C GLU A 100 5.37 21.30 1.62
N ASN A 101 5.46 22.55 2.08
CA ASN A 101 4.34 23.23 2.73
C ASN A 101 3.12 23.37 1.81
N GLY A 102 3.31 23.78 0.56
CA GLY A 102 2.21 23.87 -0.42
C GLY A 102 1.56 22.52 -0.69
N PHE A 103 2.34 21.43 -0.72
CA PHE A 103 1.83 20.07 -0.88
C PHE A 103 0.99 19.63 0.33
N ILE A 104 1.46 19.89 1.56
CA ILE A 104 0.72 19.58 2.80
C ILE A 104 -0.62 20.33 2.81
N GLU A 105 -0.61 21.64 2.54
CA GLU A 105 -1.83 22.47 2.51
C GLU A 105 -2.85 21.99 1.46
N CYS A 106 -2.38 21.60 0.27
CA CYS A 106 -3.26 21.03 -0.75
C CYS A 106 -3.91 19.74 -0.30
N ILE A 107 -3.15 18.82 0.29
CA ILE A 107 -3.70 17.54 0.73
C ILE A 107 -4.65 17.75 1.91
N LEU A 108 -4.36 18.71 2.80
CA LEU A 108 -5.28 19.12 3.85
C LEU A 108 -6.61 19.58 3.26
N ALA A 109 -6.59 20.55 2.36
CA ALA A 109 -7.79 21.10 1.72
C ALA A 109 -8.57 20.05 0.94
N MET A 110 -7.88 19.20 0.17
CA MET A 110 -8.48 18.13 -0.61
C MET A 110 -9.22 17.12 0.27
N SER A 111 -8.61 16.73 1.40
CA SER A 111 -9.23 15.87 2.39
C SER A 111 -10.47 16.53 3.01
N ASP A 112 -10.36 17.77 3.47
CA ASP A 112 -11.47 18.44 4.17
C ASP A 112 -12.68 18.66 3.25
N LEU A 113 -12.46 19.05 2.00
CA LEU A 113 -13.55 19.14 1.02
C LEU A 113 -14.20 17.78 0.78
N GLN A 114 -13.40 16.73 0.60
CA GLN A 114 -13.92 15.38 0.37
C GLN A 114 -14.67 14.81 1.58
N VAL A 115 -14.34 15.17 2.82
CA VAL A 115 -15.07 14.65 4.01
C VAL A 115 -16.47 15.22 4.04
N VAL A 116 -16.58 16.52 3.80
CA VAL A 116 -17.86 17.22 3.82
C VAL A 116 -18.73 16.70 2.69
N THR A 117 -18.21 16.69 1.45
CA THR A 117 -18.98 16.21 0.29
C THR A 117 -19.32 14.72 0.41
N GLY A 118 -18.42 13.89 0.93
CA GLY A 118 -18.67 12.46 1.16
C GLY A 118 -19.77 12.18 2.20
N ILE A 119 -19.82 12.95 3.29
CA ILE A 119 -20.90 12.83 4.28
C ILE A 119 -22.21 13.38 3.71
N SER A 120 -22.17 14.54 3.03
CA SER A 120 -23.35 15.16 2.42
C SER A 120 -24.03 14.25 1.40
N ILE A 121 -23.28 13.61 0.52
CA ILE A 121 -23.87 12.73 -0.51
C ILE A 121 -24.52 11.48 0.11
N LEU A 122 -23.93 10.91 1.17
CA LEU A 122 -24.55 9.79 1.89
C LEU A 122 -25.80 10.23 2.63
N ILE A 123 -25.78 11.35 3.36
CA ILE A 123 -26.95 11.87 4.06
C ILE A 123 -28.10 12.14 3.08
N SER A 124 -27.79 12.77 1.94
CA SER A 124 -28.77 13.03 0.87
C SER A 124 -29.36 11.72 0.33
N GLY A 125 -28.52 10.72 0.02
CA GLY A 125 -28.98 9.40 -0.41
C GLY A 125 -29.89 8.73 0.61
N TYR A 126 -29.52 8.72 1.89
CA TYR A 126 -30.35 8.16 2.97
C TYR A 126 -31.69 8.87 3.12
N ALA A 127 -31.73 10.20 2.95
CA ALA A 127 -32.96 10.98 3.02
C ALA A 127 -33.92 10.70 1.85
N GLN A 128 -33.37 10.34 0.69
CA GLN A 128 -34.15 10.02 -0.52
C GLN A 128 -34.58 8.54 -0.60
N LEU A 129 -33.95 7.62 0.17
CA LEU A 129 -34.33 6.21 0.19
C LEU A 129 -35.85 5.96 0.39
N PRO A 130 -36.54 6.59 1.36
CA PRO A 130 -37.98 6.38 1.56
C PRO A 130 -38.85 6.92 0.42
N GLN A 131 -38.29 7.82 -0.41
CA GLN A 131 -38.99 8.46 -1.53
C GLN A 131 -38.94 7.61 -2.81
N GLY A 132 -38.28 6.45 -2.78
CA GLY A 132 -38.19 5.56 -3.93
C GLY A 132 -36.90 5.72 -4.75
N LEU A 133 -35.80 6.15 -4.11
CA LEU A 133 -34.49 6.22 -4.78
C LEU A 133 -34.13 4.87 -5.41
N SER A 134 -33.88 4.86 -6.72
CA SER A 134 -33.58 3.63 -7.45
C SER A 134 -32.24 3.02 -7.01
N SER A 135 -32.14 1.70 -7.18
CA SER A 135 -30.93 0.95 -6.82
C SER A 135 -29.70 1.43 -7.59
N PHE A 136 -29.87 1.91 -8.82
CA PHE A 136 -28.80 2.54 -9.60
C PHE A 136 -28.22 3.80 -8.94
N HIS A 137 -29.07 4.79 -8.64
CA HIS A 137 -28.59 6.04 -8.04
C HIS A 137 -27.94 5.77 -6.69
N TRP A 138 -28.49 4.82 -5.92
CA TRP A 138 -27.91 4.36 -4.68
C TRP A 138 -26.48 3.79 -4.85
N MET A 139 -26.27 2.90 -5.83
CA MET A 139 -24.94 2.35 -6.11
C MET A 139 -23.92 3.43 -6.48
N VAL A 140 -24.31 4.40 -7.31
CA VAL A 140 -23.45 5.53 -7.68
C VAL A 140 -23.10 6.37 -6.45
N ILE A 141 -24.07 6.71 -5.59
CA ILE A 141 -23.83 7.45 -4.34
C ILE A 141 -22.83 6.72 -3.45
N VAL A 142 -23.02 5.40 -3.26
CA VAL A 142 -22.13 4.55 -2.46
C VAL A 142 -20.71 4.55 -3.04
N ASP A 143 -20.57 4.50 -4.36
CA ASP A 143 -19.28 4.52 -5.05
C ASP A 143 -18.57 5.87 -4.97
N LEU A 144 -19.30 6.98 -5.09
CA LEU A 144 -18.72 8.32 -4.89
C LEU A 144 -18.23 8.50 -3.45
N ALA A 145 -19.02 8.07 -2.47
CA ALA A 145 -18.62 8.07 -1.06
C ALA A 145 -17.40 7.16 -0.80
N TRP A 146 -17.28 6.03 -1.50
CA TRP A 146 -16.09 5.18 -1.47
C TRP A 146 -14.83 5.94 -1.90
N PHE A 147 -14.88 6.70 -3.00
CA PHE A 147 -13.72 7.50 -3.45
C PHE A 147 -13.38 8.63 -2.48
N SER A 148 -14.38 9.25 -1.85
CA SER A 148 -14.14 10.20 -0.76
C SER A 148 -13.39 9.52 0.41
N CYS A 149 -13.88 8.37 0.89
CA CYS A 149 -13.21 7.62 1.95
C CYS A 149 -11.78 7.21 1.58
N LEU A 150 -11.55 6.84 0.32
CA LEU A 150 -10.23 6.47 -0.18
C LEU A 150 -9.25 7.66 -0.17
N THR A 151 -9.72 8.84 -0.58
CA THR A 151 -8.94 10.09 -0.50
C THR A 151 -8.49 10.33 0.94
N HIS A 152 -9.39 10.17 1.92
CA HIS A 152 -9.06 10.31 3.33
C HIS A 152 -8.03 9.32 3.84
N LEU A 153 -8.15 8.05 3.44
CA LEU A 153 -7.16 7.03 3.82
C LEU A 153 -5.77 7.37 3.27
N ALA A 154 -5.68 7.89 2.04
CA ALA A 154 -4.42 8.36 1.46
C ALA A 154 -3.86 9.58 2.21
N CYS A 155 -4.72 10.53 2.57
CA CYS A 155 -4.32 11.73 3.32
C CYS A 155 -3.79 11.39 4.72
N LEU A 156 -4.41 10.47 5.45
CA LEU A 156 -3.92 10.04 6.77
C LEU A 156 -2.51 9.44 6.70
N THR A 157 -2.25 8.65 5.66
CA THR A 157 -0.93 8.07 5.43
C THR A 157 0.12 9.15 5.10
N LEU A 158 -0.22 10.12 4.24
CA LEU A 158 0.67 11.22 3.85
C LEU A 158 0.97 12.20 4.99
N LEU A 159 -0.04 12.52 5.79
CA LEU A 159 0.04 13.55 6.83
C LEU A 159 0.36 12.98 8.21
N ARG A 160 0.82 11.72 8.31
CA ARG A 160 1.07 11.05 9.60
C ARG A 160 1.94 11.89 10.54
N ASN A 161 3.07 12.42 10.03
CA ASN A 161 3.97 13.27 10.82
C ASN A 161 3.31 14.62 11.19
N HIS A 162 2.62 15.25 10.23
CA HIS A 162 1.98 16.55 10.45
C HIS A 162 0.84 16.47 11.48
N LEU A 163 -0.03 15.47 11.38
CA LEU A 163 -1.15 15.23 12.30
C LEU A 163 -0.71 14.70 13.67
N TYR A 164 0.48 14.10 13.77
CA TYR A 164 1.05 13.77 15.05
C TYR A 164 1.34 15.02 15.88
N ASN A 165 1.88 16.06 15.24
CA ASN A 165 2.18 17.34 15.87
C ASN A 165 0.91 18.22 16.08
N HIS A 166 -0.16 17.99 15.29
CA HIS A 166 -1.44 18.71 15.41
C HIS A 166 -2.58 17.80 15.91
N SER A 167 -2.61 17.56 17.22
CA SER A 167 -3.54 16.60 17.85
C SER A 167 -5.03 16.94 17.69
N LEU A 168 -5.41 18.23 17.73
CA LEU A 168 -6.81 18.65 17.56
C LEU A 168 -7.33 18.41 16.14
N GLN A 169 -6.56 18.81 15.12
CA GLN A 169 -6.89 18.56 13.71
C GLN A 169 -7.03 17.06 13.44
N ARG A 170 -6.14 16.25 14.03
CA ARG A 170 -6.20 14.79 13.96
C ARG A 170 -7.51 14.24 14.52
N ILE A 171 -7.91 14.65 15.72
CA ILE A 171 -9.12 14.11 16.38
C ILE A 171 -10.36 14.43 15.55
N TRP A 172 -10.52 15.67 15.09
CA TRP A 172 -11.69 16.07 14.30
C TRP A 172 -11.77 15.29 12.98
N ARG A 173 -10.64 15.15 12.29
CA ARG A 173 -10.58 14.39 11.03
C ARG A 173 -10.89 12.91 11.22
N LEU A 174 -10.34 12.28 12.25
CA LEU A 174 -10.65 10.88 12.58
C LEU A 174 -12.13 10.69 12.94
N LEU A 175 -12.74 11.64 13.66
CA LEU A 175 -14.15 11.61 14.00
C LEU A 175 -15.04 11.73 12.75
N CYS A 176 -14.81 12.72 11.89
CA CYS A 176 -15.56 12.88 10.65
C CYS A 176 -15.39 11.66 9.72
N MET A 177 -14.18 11.12 9.62
CA MET A 177 -13.92 9.93 8.83
C MET A 177 -14.57 8.67 9.42
N ALA A 178 -14.61 8.52 10.74
CA ALA A 178 -15.32 7.43 11.39
C ALA A 178 -16.82 7.49 11.08
N ILE A 179 -17.43 8.69 11.14
CA ILE A 179 -18.83 8.90 10.74
C ILE A 179 -19.04 8.50 9.27
N LEU A 180 -18.18 8.98 8.36
CA LEU A 180 -18.24 8.64 6.94
C LEU A 180 -18.17 7.12 6.70
N ILE A 181 -17.26 6.43 7.39
CA ILE A 181 -17.09 4.98 7.26
C ILE A 181 -18.28 4.20 7.81
N ILE A 182 -18.86 4.63 8.93
CA ILE A 182 -20.06 3.99 9.48
C ILE A 182 -21.21 4.13 8.47
N LEU A 183 -21.46 5.36 7.99
CA LEU A 183 -22.48 5.62 6.98
C LEU A 183 -22.25 4.81 5.70
N LEU A 184 -21.00 4.73 5.24
CA LEU A 184 -20.63 3.98 4.04
C LEU A 184 -20.73 2.46 4.23
N THR A 185 -20.41 1.93 5.41
CA THR A 185 -20.52 0.50 5.72
C THR A 185 -21.99 0.07 5.73
N VAL A 186 -22.85 0.88 6.36
CA VAL A 186 -24.30 0.66 6.30
C VAL A 186 -24.77 0.77 4.85
N ALA A 187 -24.28 1.74 4.07
CA ALA A 187 -24.74 1.94 2.71
C ALA A 187 -24.33 0.79 1.78
N LEU A 188 -23.10 0.29 1.92
CA LEU A 188 -22.61 -0.91 1.24
C LEU A 188 -23.47 -2.13 1.57
N SER A 189 -24.00 -2.24 2.79
CA SER A 189 -24.82 -3.38 3.20
C SER A 189 -26.09 -3.56 2.34
N PHE A 190 -26.57 -2.48 1.71
CA PHE A 190 -27.74 -2.51 0.81
C PHE A 190 -27.35 -3.05 -0.57
N THR A 191 -26.07 -2.95 -0.94
CA THR A 191 -25.59 -3.37 -2.26
C THR A 191 -25.62 -4.89 -2.45
N GLY A 192 -25.47 -5.70 -1.38
CA GLY A 192 -25.40 -7.16 -1.51
C GLY A 192 -26.64 -7.86 -2.07
N GLY A 193 -27.78 -7.15 -2.18
CA GLY A 193 -29.03 -7.66 -2.75
C GLY A 193 -29.21 -7.42 -4.25
N TYR A 194 -28.33 -6.65 -4.89
CA TYR A 194 -28.46 -6.32 -6.32
C TYR A 194 -27.60 -7.26 -7.16
N ASP A 195 -28.21 -8.05 -8.04
CA ASP A 195 -27.46 -8.88 -8.99
C ASP A 195 -26.95 -8.04 -10.17
N TRP A 196 -25.85 -7.32 -9.97
CA TRP A 196 -25.08 -6.69 -11.05
C TRP A 196 -24.07 -7.67 -11.67
N THR A 197 -24.25 -8.99 -11.56
CA THR A 197 -23.21 -9.98 -11.94
C THR A 197 -23.60 -10.92 -13.07
N ALA A 198 -24.70 -10.62 -13.79
CA ALA A 198 -25.18 -11.43 -14.90
C ALA A 198 -24.84 -10.83 -16.29
N PHE A 199 -23.69 -10.16 -16.41
CA PHE A 199 -23.27 -9.46 -17.63
C PHE A 199 -22.54 -10.32 -18.68
N GLU A 200 -22.54 -11.66 -18.60
CA GLU A 200 -21.61 -12.46 -19.43
C GLU A 200 -22.17 -13.73 -20.10
N GLU A 201 -23.47 -13.96 -20.10
CA GLU A 201 -24.01 -15.03 -20.94
C GLU A 201 -25.11 -14.47 -21.84
N TRP A 202 -24.70 -14.08 -23.06
CA TRP A 202 -25.55 -13.83 -24.21
C TRP A 202 -26.80 -12.99 -23.91
N GLY A 203 -26.62 -11.68 -23.89
CA GLY A 203 -27.72 -10.72 -23.74
C GLY A 203 -28.02 -10.35 -22.29
N TRP A 204 -28.40 -9.11 -22.10
CA TRP A 204 -28.89 -8.60 -20.83
C TRP A 204 -30.13 -9.39 -20.42
N LYS A 205 -30.06 -10.11 -19.29
CA LYS A 205 -31.27 -10.70 -18.72
C LYS A 205 -32.18 -9.57 -18.25
N SER A 206 -33.45 -9.62 -18.68
CA SER A 206 -34.52 -8.70 -18.23
C SER A 206 -34.51 -8.46 -16.71
N GLN A 207 -34.16 -9.49 -15.93
CA GLN A 207 -34.05 -9.44 -14.48
C GLN A 207 -33.03 -8.41 -13.96
N VAL A 208 -31.88 -8.22 -14.63
CA VAL A 208 -30.83 -7.28 -14.18
C VAL A 208 -31.30 -5.83 -14.37
N ALA A 209 -31.97 -5.55 -15.49
CA ALA A 209 -32.52 -4.24 -15.78
C ALA A 209 -33.60 -3.84 -14.77
N LEU A 210 -34.47 -4.78 -14.40
CA LEU A 210 -35.51 -4.58 -13.39
C LEU A 210 -34.90 -4.28 -12.02
N ASN A 211 -33.90 -5.06 -11.58
CA ASN A 211 -33.20 -4.82 -10.32
C ASN A 211 -32.55 -3.43 -10.21
N MET A 212 -32.16 -2.80 -11.32
CA MET A 212 -31.54 -1.46 -11.33
C MET A 212 -32.57 -0.32 -11.21
N ILE A 213 -33.76 -0.53 -11.77
CA ILE A 213 -34.87 0.43 -11.75
C ILE A 213 -35.59 0.36 -10.40
N ASP A 214 -35.71 -0.84 -9.83
CA ASP A 214 -36.38 -1.05 -8.56
C ASP A 214 -35.75 -0.23 -7.43
N PRO A 215 -36.56 0.30 -6.48
CA PRO A 215 -36.07 1.09 -5.37
C PRO A 215 -35.09 0.30 -4.50
N ALA A 216 -34.02 0.98 -4.07
CA ALA A 216 -32.95 0.38 -3.28
C ALA A 216 -33.47 -0.32 -2.01
N MET A 217 -34.48 0.26 -1.36
CA MET A 217 -35.06 -0.25 -0.11
C MET A 217 -35.76 -1.61 -0.27
N CYS A 218 -36.23 -1.96 -1.46
CA CYS A 218 -36.96 -3.19 -1.73
C CYS A 218 -36.07 -4.44 -1.74
N HIS A 219 -34.76 -4.27 -1.92
CA HIS A 219 -33.78 -5.37 -1.96
C HIS A 219 -33.12 -5.68 -0.60
N LEU A 220 -33.65 -5.13 0.50
CA LEU A 220 -33.10 -5.35 1.85
C LEU A 220 -33.36 -6.78 2.39
N SER A 221 -34.27 -7.53 1.75
CA SER A 221 -34.69 -8.85 2.22
C SER A 221 -33.56 -9.90 2.12
N PRO A 222 -33.35 -10.73 3.15
CA PRO A 222 -32.33 -11.80 3.11
C PRO A 222 -32.51 -12.79 1.95
N ASN A 223 -33.75 -12.94 1.46
CA ASN A 223 -34.12 -13.92 0.44
C ASN A 223 -33.75 -13.51 -0.99
N SER A 224 -33.34 -12.25 -1.23
CA SER A 224 -32.99 -11.73 -2.56
C SER A 224 -31.48 -11.63 -2.81
N ARG A 225 -30.64 -12.22 -1.95
CA ARG A 225 -29.17 -12.10 -2.06
C ARG A 225 -28.62 -13.00 -3.15
N SER A 226 -28.12 -12.40 -4.24
CA SER A 226 -27.19 -13.09 -5.14
C SER A 226 -25.90 -13.40 -4.38
N SER A 227 -25.45 -14.66 -4.44
CA SER A 227 -24.24 -15.11 -3.74
C SER A 227 -23.04 -14.23 -4.10
N MET A 228 -22.98 -13.78 -5.34
CA MET A 228 -21.86 -13.04 -5.92
C MET A 228 -21.84 -11.58 -5.42
N ALA A 229 -22.92 -10.84 -5.58
CA ALA A 229 -23.05 -9.45 -5.09
C ALA A 229 -22.80 -9.36 -3.58
N TYR A 230 -23.26 -10.36 -2.82
CA TYR A 230 -23.00 -10.49 -1.39
C TYR A 230 -21.50 -10.59 -1.05
N TYR A 231 -20.72 -11.40 -1.77
CA TYR A 231 -19.27 -11.46 -1.56
C TYR A 231 -18.56 -10.15 -1.94
N GLY A 232 -18.98 -9.50 -3.02
CA GLY A 232 -18.43 -8.19 -3.43
C GLY A 232 -18.69 -7.08 -2.40
N MET A 233 -19.88 -7.10 -1.79
CA MET A 233 -20.24 -6.23 -0.66
C MET A 233 -19.37 -6.50 0.56
N ILE A 234 -19.30 -7.76 1.03
CA ILE A 234 -18.45 -8.13 2.18
C ILE A 234 -17.02 -7.70 1.95
N PHE A 235 -16.48 -7.99 0.76
CA PHE A 235 -15.13 -7.62 0.41
C PHE A 235 -14.90 -6.11 0.48
N SER A 236 -15.84 -5.32 -0.04
CA SER A 236 -15.80 -3.86 0.01
C SER A 236 -15.82 -3.33 1.45
N ILE A 237 -16.70 -3.88 2.30
CA ILE A 237 -16.79 -3.52 3.73
C ILE A 237 -15.48 -3.85 4.44
N LEU A 238 -14.99 -5.07 4.28
CA LEU A 238 -13.72 -5.50 4.88
C LEU A 238 -12.58 -4.59 4.43
N LEU A 239 -12.53 -4.23 3.14
CA LEU A 239 -11.48 -3.41 2.58
C LEU A 239 -11.46 -1.98 3.19
N ILE A 240 -12.61 -1.33 3.37
CA ILE A 240 -12.65 0.00 4.01
C ILE A 240 -12.36 -0.10 5.51
N VAL A 241 -13.06 -0.97 6.23
CA VAL A 241 -12.98 -1.05 7.69
C VAL A 241 -11.56 -1.40 8.12
N PHE A 242 -11.01 -2.44 7.51
CA PHE A 242 -9.63 -2.85 7.77
C PHE A 242 -8.64 -1.78 7.32
N GLY A 243 -8.89 -1.16 6.17
CA GLY A 243 -8.10 -0.04 5.69
C GLY A 243 -7.99 1.05 6.76
N PHE A 244 -9.10 1.48 7.32
CA PHE A 244 -9.18 2.50 8.36
C PHE A 244 -8.52 2.10 9.68
N VAL A 245 -8.81 0.89 10.18
CA VAL A 245 -8.24 0.38 11.43
C VAL A 245 -6.71 0.38 11.37
N VAL A 246 -6.13 -0.04 10.23
CA VAL A 246 -4.67 -0.02 10.04
C VAL A 246 -4.10 1.39 10.14
N ARG A 247 -4.76 2.40 9.55
CA ARG A 247 -4.27 3.79 9.60
C ARG A 247 -4.40 4.36 11.01
N ILE A 248 -5.47 4.04 11.75
CA ILE A 248 -5.59 4.42 13.17
C ILE A 248 -4.44 3.82 13.97
N ILE A 249 -4.20 2.51 13.85
CA ILE A 249 -3.12 1.82 14.58
C ILE A 249 -1.78 2.51 14.32
N LYS A 250 -1.47 2.82 13.05
CA LYS A 250 -0.21 3.45 12.66
C LYS A 250 -0.12 4.92 13.05
N LEU A 251 -1.23 5.65 13.08
CA LEU A 251 -1.24 7.08 13.42
C LEU A 251 -0.99 7.36 14.92
N HIS A 252 -1.27 6.38 15.79
CA HIS A 252 -1.02 6.51 17.23
C HIS A 252 0.29 5.84 17.65
N LYS A 253 1.23 6.63 18.21
CA LYS A 253 2.53 6.13 18.70
C LYS A 253 2.38 4.97 19.70
N THR A 254 1.49 5.11 20.68
CA THR A 254 1.24 4.09 21.70
C THR A 254 0.81 2.75 21.09
N ILE A 255 -0.09 2.76 20.10
CA ILE A 255 -0.58 1.52 19.49
C ILE A 255 0.46 0.95 18.52
N SER A 256 1.04 1.80 17.67
CA SER A 256 2.01 1.40 16.64
C SER A 256 3.32 0.89 17.22
N VAL A 257 3.87 1.53 18.25
CA VAL A 257 5.20 1.22 18.80
C VAL A 257 5.04 0.34 20.04
N GLU A 258 4.24 0.74 21.01
CA GLU A 258 4.22 0.02 22.29
C GLU A 258 3.43 -1.28 22.24
N VAL A 259 2.34 -1.34 21.47
CA VAL A 259 1.53 -2.56 21.38
C VAL A 259 2.01 -3.44 20.24
N TRP A 260 2.08 -2.90 19.03
CA TRP A 260 2.39 -3.68 17.83
C TRP A 260 3.86 -4.11 17.76
N GLU A 261 4.83 -3.24 18.08
CA GLU A 261 6.24 -3.65 18.07
C GLU A 261 6.59 -4.60 19.21
N LYS A 262 5.97 -4.46 20.38
CA LYS A 262 6.13 -5.47 21.45
C LYS A 262 5.49 -6.80 21.08
N ALA A 263 4.31 -6.81 20.46
CA ALA A 263 3.66 -8.03 20.02
C ALA A 263 4.48 -8.75 18.93
N THR A 264 4.96 -8.02 17.93
CA THR A 264 5.83 -8.56 16.88
C THR A 264 7.19 -8.99 17.43
N ALA A 265 7.77 -8.27 18.41
CA ALA A 265 8.99 -8.69 19.10
C ALA A 265 8.79 -9.99 19.90
N LYS A 266 7.67 -10.12 20.62
CA LYS A 266 7.31 -11.34 21.35
C LYS A 266 7.12 -12.52 20.40
N LEU A 267 6.42 -12.31 19.30
CA LEU A 267 6.24 -13.32 18.26
C LEU A 267 7.58 -13.70 17.63
N SER A 268 8.45 -12.72 17.36
CA SER A 268 9.80 -12.93 16.84
C SER A 268 10.66 -13.77 17.80
N MET A 269 10.58 -13.51 19.11
CA MET A 269 11.25 -14.31 20.14
C MET A 269 10.72 -15.74 20.19
N GLN A 270 9.40 -15.93 20.17
CA GLN A 270 8.79 -17.27 20.14
C GLN A 270 9.21 -18.05 18.88
N VAL A 271 9.26 -17.37 17.73
CA VAL A 271 9.76 -17.93 16.47
C VAL A 271 11.24 -18.29 16.56
N SER A 272 12.06 -17.45 17.18
CA SER A 272 13.50 -17.73 17.38
C SER A 272 13.71 -18.92 18.30
N HIS A 273 12.92 -19.03 19.36
CA HIS A 273 12.94 -20.17 20.27
C HIS A 273 12.52 -21.46 19.54
N LEU A 274 11.43 -21.43 18.78
CA LEU A 274 10.97 -22.58 18.00
C LEU A 274 12.03 -23.02 16.97
N SER A 275 12.60 -22.06 16.23
CA SER A 275 13.71 -22.31 15.30
C SER A 275 14.92 -22.93 15.98
N SER A 276 15.32 -22.40 17.15
CA SER A 276 16.46 -22.92 17.92
C SER A 276 16.20 -24.33 18.44
N THR A 277 14.99 -24.62 18.92
CA THR A 277 14.59 -25.96 19.39
C THR A 277 14.56 -26.96 18.24
N THR A 278 14.02 -26.57 17.08
CA THR A 278 14.03 -27.44 15.90
C THR A 278 15.44 -27.63 15.34
N PHE A 279 16.27 -26.58 15.35
CA PHE A 279 17.67 -26.68 14.98
C PHE A 279 18.41 -27.66 15.90
N ALA A 280 18.24 -27.53 17.22
CA ALA A 280 18.82 -28.45 18.19
C ALA A 280 18.36 -29.89 17.94
N TRP A 281 17.07 -30.12 17.74
CA TRP A 281 16.52 -31.45 17.48
C TRP A 281 17.00 -32.07 16.15
N CYS A 282 17.18 -31.26 15.10
CA CYS A 282 17.62 -31.74 13.78
C CYS A 282 19.14 -31.81 13.60
N CYS A 283 19.92 -31.01 14.35
CA CYS A 283 21.35 -30.80 14.10
C CYS A 283 22.28 -31.27 15.22
N LEU A 284 21.84 -31.49 16.47
CA LEU A 284 22.76 -31.86 17.57
C LEU A 284 23.48 -33.20 17.37
N ASN A 285 22.90 -34.13 16.60
CA ASN A 285 23.41 -35.50 16.43
C ASN A 285 23.62 -35.91 14.96
N SER A 286 23.51 -34.95 14.05
CA SER A 286 23.54 -35.18 12.62
C SER A 286 24.73 -34.48 12.00
N SER A 287 25.41 -35.14 11.06
CA SER A 287 26.43 -34.49 10.21
C SER A 287 25.91 -33.14 9.70
N PRO A 288 26.77 -32.11 9.54
CA PRO A 288 26.44 -30.80 8.97
C PRO A 288 25.96 -30.88 7.51
N LYS A 289 25.62 -32.07 7.03
CA LYS A 289 25.02 -32.43 5.76
C LYS A 289 24.04 -33.56 6.09
N SER A 290 22.89 -33.28 6.70
CA SER A 290 21.85 -34.28 7.02
C SER A 290 20.61 -34.07 6.16
N LEU A 291 20.03 -35.16 5.63
CA LEU A 291 18.80 -35.10 4.82
C LEU A 291 17.63 -34.52 5.64
N LYS A 292 17.60 -34.81 6.95
CA LYS A 292 16.64 -34.25 7.90
C LYS A 292 16.73 -32.71 7.95
N ARG A 293 17.95 -32.15 7.92
CA ARG A 293 18.16 -30.70 7.90
C ARG A 293 17.62 -30.06 6.61
N THR A 294 17.83 -30.69 5.47
CA THR A 294 17.42 -30.12 4.15
C THR A 294 15.91 -30.24 3.92
N LEU A 295 15.29 -31.34 4.37
CA LEU A 295 13.87 -31.61 4.14
C LEU A 295 12.94 -31.09 5.25
N ILE A 296 13.43 -30.89 6.48
CA ILE A 296 12.58 -30.49 7.62
C ILE A 296 12.92 -29.09 8.11
N TYR A 297 14.19 -28.82 8.41
CA TYR A 297 14.59 -27.54 8.98
C TYR A 297 14.43 -26.37 7.99
N ARG A 298 14.80 -26.54 6.71
CA ARG A 298 14.74 -25.47 5.70
C ARG A 298 13.32 -25.03 5.31
N PRO A 299 12.37 -25.93 5.04
CA PRO A 299 10.98 -25.53 4.81
C PRO A 299 10.36 -24.81 6.01
N LEU A 300 10.70 -25.24 7.23
CA LEU A 300 10.25 -24.58 8.45
C LEU A 300 10.84 -23.17 8.56
N LEU A 301 12.17 -23.03 8.41
CA LEU A 301 12.85 -21.74 8.41
C LEU A 301 12.27 -20.79 7.33
N THR A 302 12.02 -21.30 6.13
CA THR A 302 11.36 -20.56 5.04
C THR A 302 9.98 -20.05 5.48
N THR A 303 9.18 -20.92 6.09
CA THR A 303 7.83 -20.56 6.54
C THR A 303 7.89 -19.45 7.59
N LEU A 304 8.86 -19.52 8.50
CA LEU A 304 9.09 -18.48 9.51
C LEU A 304 9.56 -17.16 8.89
N LEU A 305 10.47 -17.20 7.91
CA LEU A 305 10.94 -16.03 7.17
C LEU A 305 9.80 -15.38 6.38
N VAL A 306 9.01 -16.16 5.66
CA VAL A 306 7.82 -15.68 4.93
C VAL A 306 6.81 -15.04 5.88
N ALA A 307 6.53 -15.66 7.03
CA ALA A 307 5.65 -15.08 8.04
C ALA A 307 6.20 -13.74 8.56
N ARG A 308 7.52 -13.65 8.83
CA ARG A 308 8.17 -12.38 9.20
C ARG A 308 8.08 -11.34 8.08
N LEU A 309 8.26 -11.73 6.82
CA LEU A 309 8.09 -10.84 5.67
C LEU A 309 6.68 -10.25 5.62
N PHE A 310 5.65 -11.05 5.88
CA PHE A 310 4.28 -10.55 5.93
C PHE A 310 4.02 -9.62 7.10
N LEU A 311 4.57 -9.91 8.30
CA LEU A 311 4.43 -9.04 9.46
C LEU A 311 5.15 -7.69 9.28
N ASP A 312 6.38 -7.74 8.77
CA ASP A 312 7.14 -6.53 8.44
C ASP A 312 6.45 -5.76 7.30
N GLY A 313 5.94 -6.49 6.30
CA GLY A 313 5.21 -5.96 5.16
C GLY A 313 3.91 -5.27 5.57
N TRP A 314 3.19 -5.85 6.54
CA TRP A 314 1.99 -5.28 7.13
C TRP A 314 2.23 -3.87 7.67
N SER A 315 3.36 -3.70 8.36
CA SER A 315 3.76 -2.43 8.96
C SER A 315 4.34 -1.43 7.96
N SER A 316 4.73 -1.87 6.76
CA SER A 316 5.42 -1.06 5.75
C SER A 316 4.53 0.03 5.15
N MET A 317 5.17 1.11 4.71
CA MET A 317 4.52 2.16 3.92
C MET A 317 4.16 1.65 2.52
N PHE A 318 5.00 0.78 1.94
CA PHE A 318 4.73 0.18 0.64
C PHE A 318 3.37 -0.53 0.59
N PHE A 319 3.04 -1.33 1.60
CA PHE A 319 1.76 -2.04 1.66
C PHE A 319 0.57 -1.07 1.75
N GLU A 320 0.72 0.07 2.44
CA GLU A 320 -0.33 1.09 2.48
C GLU A 320 -0.59 1.70 1.10
N VAL A 321 0.47 2.02 0.35
CA VAL A 321 0.37 2.54 -1.02
C VAL A 321 -0.30 1.50 -1.92
N TRP A 322 0.17 0.25 -1.86
CA TRP A 322 -0.37 -0.83 -2.70
C TRP A 322 -1.84 -1.11 -2.38
N TRP A 323 -2.21 -1.11 -1.10
CA TRP A 323 -3.59 -1.22 -0.65
C TRP A 323 -4.48 -0.13 -1.25
N LEU A 324 -4.03 1.12 -1.26
CA LEU A 324 -4.80 2.25 -1.81
C LEU A 324 -4.96 2.14 -3.33
N ILE A 325 -3.93 1.72 -4.06
CA ILE A 325 -4.01 1.46 -5.51
C ILE A 325 -5.03 0.35 -5.78
N PHE A 326 -4.95 -0.76 -5.06
CA PHE A 326 -5.89 -1.87 -5.20
C PHE A 326 -7.33 -1.41 -4.90
N SER A 327 -7.53 -0.64 -3.82
CA SER A 327 -8.83 -0.08 -3.43
C SER A 327 -9.39 0.90 -4.47
N PHE A 328 -8.52 1.68 -5.11
CA PHE A 328 -8.89 2.60 -6.20
C PHE A 328 -9.38 1.85 -7.44
N ILE A 329 -8.64 0.82 -7.85
CA ILE A 329 -9.00 0.00 -9.01
C ILE A 329 -10.31 -0.74 -8.74
N TRP A 330 -10.46 -1.34 -7.55
CA TRP A 330 -11.70 -1.99 -7.14
C TRP A 330 -12.91 -1.04 -7.21
N GLY A 331 -12.81 0.16 -6.62
CA GLY A 331 -13.86 1.16 -6.69
C GLY A 331 -14.15 1.64 -8.12
N THR A 332 -13.11 1.75 -8.96
CA THR A 332 -13.23 2.14 -10.38
C THR A 332 -13.99 1.08 -11.17
N ILE A 333 -13.66 -0.19 -10.98
CA ILE A 333 -14.36 -1.30 -11.64
C ILE A 333 -15.84 -1.32 -11.23
N ARG A 334 -16.14 -1.10 -9.96
CA ARG A 334 -17.53 -1.08 -9.45
C ARG A 334 -18.33 0.08 -10.06
N LEU A 335 -17.81 1.31 -9.98
CA LEU A 335 -18.48 2.50 -10.50
C LEU A 335 -18.69 2.44 -12.01
N PHE A 336 -17.63 2.19 -12.78
CA PHE A 336 -17.74 2.18 -14.23
C PHE A 336 -18.47 0.94 -14.76
N GLY A 337 -18.47 -0.17 -14.02
CA GLY A 337 -19.34 -1.32 -14.31
C GLY A 337 -20.83 -0.94 -14.20
N VAL A 338 -21.20 -0.21 -13.15
CA VAL A 338 -22.57 0.29 -12.96
C VAL A 338 -22.95 1.33 -14.02
N LEU A 339 -22.06 2.27 -14.36
CA LEU A 339 -22.31 3.28 -15.39
C LEU A 339 -22.42 2.69 -16.80
N ALA A 340 -21.55 1.74 -17.14
CA ALA A 340 -21.60 1.04 -18.42
C ALA A 340 -22.91 0.26 -18.58
N ALA A 341 -23.48 -0.22 -17.47
CA ALA A 341 -24.69 -1.01 -17.52
C ALA A 341 -25.93 -0.25 -17.99
N ILE A 342 -26.01 1.05 -17.69
CA ILE A 342 -27.12 1.90 -18.12
C ILE A 342 -27.03 2.28 -19.60
N GLN A 343 -25.83 2.29 -20.17
CA GLN A 343 -25.65 2.61 -21.59
C GLN A 343 -26.06 1.45 -22.52
N ALA A 344 -26.32 0.27 -21.96
CA ALA A 344 -26.65 -0.90 -22.74
C ALA A 344 -28.16 -1.01 -23.06
N THR A 345 -28.47 -1.60 -24.21
CA THR A 345 -29.85 -1.89 -24.64
C THR A 345 -30.24 -3.30 -24.22
N VAL A 346 -31.42 -3.45 -23.59
CA VAL A 346 -31.93 -4.73 -23.06
C VAL A 346 -33.09 -5.19 -23.94
N TYR A 347 -33.17 -6.48 -24.26
CA TYR A 347 -34.30 -7.06 -24.99
C TYR A 347 -35.21 -7.78 -24.00
N LEU A 348 -36.43 -7.27 -23.82
CA LEU A 348 -37.43 -7.94 -22.99
C LEU A 348 -38.20 -8.94 -23.85
N ASP A 349 -38.23 -10.20 -23.42
CA ASP A 349 -39.06 -11.24 -24.04
C ASP A 349 -40.44 -11.22 -23.40
N HIS A 350 -41.49 -11.00 -24.20
CA HIS A 350 -42.87 -10.96 -23.71
C HIS A 350 -43.50 -12.37 -23.79
N PRO A 351 -44.19 -12.84 -22.74
CA PRO A 351 -44.70 -14.21 -22.68
C PRO A 351 -45.84 -14.54 -23.67
N THR A 352 -46.35 -13.58 -24.47
CA THR A 352 -47.54 -13.80 -25.32
C THR A 352 -47.34 -13.61 -26.82
N HIS A 353 -46.21 -13.10 -27.30
CA HIS A 353 -45.85 -13.10 -28.72
C HIS A 353 -44.33 -12.99 -28.79
N GLY A 354 -43.64 -13.94 -29.42
CA GLY A 354 -42.17 -14.06 -29.49
C GLY A 354 -41.44 -12.95 -30.25
N THR A 355 -41.84 -11.70 -30.06
CA THR A 355 -41.20 -10.48 -30.54
C THR A 355 -40.53 -9.80 -29.35
N SER A 356 -39.21 -9.94 -29.25
CA SER A 356 -38.41 -9.20 -28.26
C SER A 356 -38.42 -7.71 -28.62
N ARG A 357 -38.80 -6.84 -27.68
CA ARG A 357 -38.70 -5.38 -27.89
C ARG A 357 -37.42 -4.84 -27.25
N PRO A 358 -36.67 -3.96 -27.95
CA PRO A 358 -35.56 -3.25 -27.34
C PRO A 358 -36.12 -2.26 -26.31
N TYR A 359 -35.65 -2.38 -25.08
CA TYR A 359 -35.91 -1.49 -23.97
C TYR A 359 -34.59 -0.83 -23.56
N LYS A 360 -34.59 0.51 -23.54
CA LYS A 360 -33.48 1.28 -22.96
C LYS A 360 -33.74 1.43 -21.46
N VAL A 361 -32.76 1.05 -20.65
CA VAL A 361 -32.85 1.06 -19.16
C VAL A 361 -33.04 2.47 -18.61
N ALA A 362 -32.45 3.45 -19.28
CA ALA A 362 -32.66 4.85 -18.99
C ALA A 362 -33.31 5.52 -20.20
N GLN A 363 -34.21 6.44 -19.90
CA GLN A 363 -34.91 7.20 -20.92
C GLN A 363 -33.88 7.93 -21.81
N ASP A 364 -34.08 7.89 -23.13
CA ASP A 364 -33.41 8.85 -24.03
C ASP A 364 -33.97 10.21 -23.66
N SER A 365 -33.29 10.94 -22.78
CA SER A 365 -33.21 12.36 -22.96
C SER A 365 -32.07 12.58 -23.95
N ASP A 366 -32.31 13.37 -24.99
CA ASP A 366 -31.29 14.02 -25.80
C ASP A 366 -30.30 14.87 -24.94
N GLU A 367 -30.38 14.83 -23.61
CA GLU A 367 -29.77 15.73 -22.63
C GLU A 367 -28.71 15.06 -21.72
N ARG A 368 -28.43 13.75 -21.84
CA ARG A 368 -27.32 13.13 -21.06
C ARG A 368 -25.94 13.70 -21.42
N ASP A 369 -25.88 14.57 -22.42
CA ASP A 369 -24.68 15.22 -22.97
C ASP A 369 -24.61 16.75 -22.82
N SER A 370 -25.67 17.48 -22.41
CA SER A 370 -25.67 18.97 -22.52
C SER A 370 -25.92 19.78 -21.25
N ASP A 371 -26.65 19.27 -20.27
CA ASP A 371 -27.19 20.15 -19.24
C ASP A 371 -26.27 20.18 -18.00
N TRP A 372 -25.36 21.14 -18.03
CA TRP A 372 -24.50 21.49 -16.90
C TRP A 372 -25.33 22.13 -15.78
N GLU A 373 -25.72 21.32 -14.81
CA GLU A 373 -26.40 21.81 -13.62
C GLU A 373 -25.42 22.44 -12.62
N PHE A 374 -25.96 23.29 -11.74
CA PHE A 374 -25.19 23.98 -10.71
C PHE A 374 -24.34 23.02 -9.86
N GLY A 375 -24.89 21.85 -9.48
CA GLY A 375 -24.17 20.85 -8.68
C GLY A 375 -22.92 20.31 -9.38
N GLN A 376 -22.97 20.11 -10.70
CA GLN A 376 -21.82 19.65 -11.48
C GLN A 376 -20.71 20.71 -11.58
N VAL A 377 -21.09 21.97 -11.79
CA VAL A 377 -20.12 23.09 -11.84
C VAL A 377 -19.46 23.27 -10.47
N VAL A 378 -20.24 23.27 -9.39
CA VAL A 378 -19.72 23.35 -8.02
C VAL A 378 -18.76 22.19 -7.74
N ALA A 379 -19.08 20.96 -8.14
CA ALA A 379 -18.21 19.82 -7.95
C ALA A 379 -16.85 20.00 -8.64
N LEU A 380 -16.79 20.56 -9.85
CA LEU A 380 -15.52 20.86 -10.52
C LEU A 380 -14.75 22.00 -9.85
N VAL A 381 -15.43 23.03 -9.35
CA VAL A 381 -14.78 24.10 -8.58
C VAL A 381 -14.15 23.54 -7.30
N LEU A 382 -14.84 22.63 -6.61
CA LEU A 382 -14.32 21.94 -5.42
C LEU A 382 -13.11 21.07 -5.73
N LEU A 383 -13.04 20.45 -6.91
CA LEU A 383 -11.86 19.72 -7.40
C LEU A 383 -10.66 20.66 -7.61
N LEU A 384 -10.90 21.85 -8.16
CA LEU A 384 -9.84 22.83 -8.48
C LEU A 384 -9.34 23.59 -7.24
N ALA A 385 -10.17 23.78 -6.22
CA ALA A 385 -9.84 24.61 -5.05
C ALA A 385 -8.52 24.19 -4.35
N PRO A 386 -8.26 22.90 -4.06
CA PRO A 386 -6.98 22.47 -3.51
C PRO A 386 -5.80 22.66 -4.47
N LEU A 387 -5.99 22.51 -5.78
CA LEU A 387 -4.91 22.66 -6.76
C LEU A 387 -4.46 24.13 -6.89
N ILE A 388 -5.38 25.07 -6.72
CA ILE A 388 -5.08 26.50 -6.73
C ILE A 388 -4.16 26.90 -5.57
N THR A 389 -4.26 26.25 -4.40
CA THR A 389 -3.37 26.53 -3.27
C THR A 389 -1.92 26.17 -3.62
N ILE A 390 -1.70 25.05 -4.31
CA ILE A 390 -0.37 24.66 -4.83
C ILE A 390 0.19 25.71 -5.79
N ILE A 391 -0.61 26.15 -6.76
CA ILE A 391 -0.18 27.12 -7.78
C ILE A 391 0.28 28.44 -7.14
N LYS A 392 -0.40 28.91 -6.08
CA LYS A 392 0.04 30.11 -5.34
C LYS A 392 1.45 29.96 -4.76
N TYR A 393 1.80 28.80 -4.23
CA TYR A 393 3.13 28.55 -3.68
C TYR A 393 4.22 28.48 -4.75
N PHE A 394 3.89 28.06 -5.97
CA PHE A 394 4.82 28.07 -7.11
C PHE A 394 4.97 29.46 -7.75
N ASN A 395 3.89 30.26 -7.81
CA ASN A 395 3.89 31.55 -8.51
C ASN A 395 4.40 32.73 -7.66
N HIS A 396 4.39 32.65 -6.33
CA HIS A 396 5.06 33.67 -5.49
C HIS A 396 6.59 33.47 -5.48
N GLY A 397 7.20 33.67 -6.65
CA GLY A 397 8.64 33.69 -6.90
C GLY A 397 9.30 35.07 -6.74
N THR A 398 8.57 36.12 -6.37
CA THR A 398 9.18 37.42 -6.07
C THR A 398 9.31 37.61 -4.56
N PRO A 399 10.53 37.78 -4.01
CA PRO A 399 10.69 38.17 -2.62
C PRO A 399 10.09 39.56 -2.43
N TYR A 400 8.97 39.64 -1.72
CA TYR A 400 8.59 40.89 -1.07
C TYR A 400 9.57 41.08 0.09
N THR A 401 10.68 41.77 -0.18
CA THR A 401 11.34 42.55 0.87
C THR A 401 10.28 43.55 1.34
N PHE A 402 9.65 43.25 2.48
CA PHE A 402 8.92 44.24 3.24
C PHE A 402 9.95 45.28 3.69
N ASN A 403 10.13 46.32 2.87
CA ASN A 403 10.84 47.51 3.28
C ASN A 403 10.05 48.09 4.45
N ALA A 404 10.53 47.82 5.66
CA ALA A 404 10.17 48.61 6.82
C ALA A 404 10.38 50.09 6.45
N PRO A 405 9.40 50.98 6.69
CA PRO A 405 9.59 52.39 6.42
C PRO A 405 10.79 52.88 7.24
N LYS A 406 11.80 53.42 6.55
CA LYS A 406 12.80 54.28 7.17
C LYS A 406 12.06 55.44 7.81
N VAL A 407 11.93 55.42 9.13
CA VAL A 407 11.64 56.63 9.90
C VAL A 407 12.96 57.37 9.99
N THR A 408 13.09 58.42 9.19
CA THR A 408 14.21 59.36 9.23
C THR A 408 13.79 60.58 10.05
N ASP A 409 14.51 60.77 11.15
CA ASP A 409 14.90 61.99 11.86
C ASP A 409 13.85 63.06 12.24
N GLY A 410 13.70 63.22 13.56
CA GLY A 410 13.25 64.44 14.22
C GLY A 410 14.13 64.70 15.45
N ILE A 411 14.95 65.75 15.36
CA ILE A 411 15.90 66.27 16.35
C ILE A 411 15.17 66.93 17.53
N LEU A 412 15.54 66.62 18.79
CA LEU A 412 15.73 67.60 19.87
C LEU A 412 16.50 66.99 21.08
N LEU A 413 17.19 67.87 21.81
CA LEU A 413 18.39 67.74 22.64
C LEU A 413 18.21 67.31 24.13
N ASP A 414 19.37 67.03 24.73
CA ASP A 414 19.84 67.00 26.15
C ASP A 414 20.10 65.60 26.73
N GLY A 415 21.24 65.23 27.35
CA GLY A 415 22.40 65.97 27.84
C GLY A 415 22.83 65.42 29.23
N LYS A 416 23.85 64.54 29.32
CA LYS A 416 24.72 64.33 30.52
C LYS A 416 25.86 63.27 30.37
N GLN A 417 27.09 63.78 30.16
CA GLN A 417 28.37 63.58 30.89
C GLN A 417 28.80 62.21 31.52
N ALA A 418 29.77 61.53 30.85
CA ALA A 418 31.12 60.99 31.23
C ALA A 418 31.53 60.60 32.68
N PRO A 419 32.71 59.93 32.93
CA PRO A 419 33.45 58.84 32.24
C PRO A 419 34.01 57.74 33.21
N ASP A 420 34.70 56.70 32.71
CA ASP A 420 35.98 56.17 33.28
C ASP A 420 36.63 55.04 32.44
N SER A 421 37.96 55.10 32.34
CA SER A 421 38.97 54.17 31.77
C SER A 421 40.18 54.21 32.75
N PRO A 422 41.21 53.32 32.77
CA PRO A 422 41.90 52.73 31.60
C PRO A 422 42.57 51.33 31.76
N GLU A 423 42.96 50.78 30.59
CA GLU A 423 44.21 50.08 30.18
C GLU A 423 45.32 49.71 31.20
N VAL A 424 45.87 48.47 31.10
CA VAL A 424 47.30 48.12 31.37
C VAL A 424 47.79 46.98 30.44
N VAL A 425 49.01 47.15 29.91
CA VAL A 425 49.79 46.37 28.92
C VAL A 425 50.89 45.52 29.59
N THR A 426 51.39 44.47 28.90
CA THR A 426 52.79 43.90 28.79
C THR A 426 52.75 42.35 28.73
N GLY A 427 53.47 41.57 27.90
CA GLY A 427 54.60 41.76 26.96
C GLY A 427 55.77 40.82 27.32
N CYS A 428 56.13 39.83 26.46
CA CYS A 428 57.51 39.43 26.05
C CYS A 428 57.63 38.03 25.40
N SER A 429 58.58 37.93 24.46
CA SER A 429 58.98 36.77 23.63
C SER A 429 60.27 36.09 24.11
N ASP A 430 60.62 35.00 23.40
CA ASP A 430 61.93 34.36 23.18
C ASP A 430 62.39 33.26 24.17
N ASP A 431 62.52 32.00 23.69
CA ASP A 431 63.81 31.46 23.20
C ASP A 431 63.73 29.97 22.81
N THR A 432 64.52 29.60 21.79
CA THR A 432 64.68 28.24 21.24
C THR A 432 66.05 27.69 21.64
N THR A 433 66.16 26.44 22.14
CA THR A 433 67.30 25.52 21.83
C THR A 433 67.16 24.14 22.48
N CYS A 434 67.52 23.11 21.69
CA CYS A 434 67.54 21.69 22.02
C CYS A 434 68.76 21.26 22.85
N ILE A 435 68.61 20.28 23.74
CA ILE A 435 69.68 19.32 24.13
C ILE A 435 69.11 17.88 24.30
N LEU A 436 69.83 16.93 23.69
CA LEU A 436 69.87 15.46 23.79
C LEU A 436 69.55 14.85 25.18
N SER A 437 68.77 13.76 25.27
CA SER A 437 69.16 12.31 25.29
C SER A 437 70.09 11.94 26.47
N SER A 438 69.83 10.94 27.33
CA SER A 438 69.56 9.52 27.03
C SER A 438 69.33 8.69 28.32
N HIS A 439 68.74 7.50 28.14
CA HIS A 439 68.72 6.28 28.99
C HIS A 439 67.71 6.19 30.15
N SER A 440 67.05 5.06 30.45
CA SER A 440 66.56 3.86 29.74
C SER A 440 66.06 2.94 30.86
N ALA A 441 64.80 2.51 30.86
CA ALA A 441 64.37 1.27 31.54
C ALA A 441 62.97 0.89 31.10
N SER A 442 62.93 -0.11 30.23
CA SER A 442 61.77 -0.83 29.75
C SER A 442 61.20 -1.75 30.84
N GLN A 443 59.90 -1.71 31.08
CA GLN A 443 59.14 -2.88 31.53
C GLN A 443 57.85 -2.98 30.69
N SER A 444 57.94 -3.83 29.67
CA SER A 444 56.83 -4.35 28.90
C SER A 444 56.07 -5.36 29.76
N ILE A 445 54.83 -5.04 30.14
CA ILE A 445 53.87 -6.07 30.59
C ILE A 445 53.10 -6.53 29.35
N CYS A 446 53.50 -7.72 28.93
CA CYS A 446 52.89 -8.56 27.92
C CYS A 446 51.43 -8.85 28.30
N LEU A 447 50.48 -8.30 27.57
CA LEU A 447 49.10 -8.79 27.54
C LEU A 447 48.88 -9.45 26.19
N THR A 448 49.21 -10.73 26.23
CA THR A 448 49.02 -11.79 25.26
C THR A 448 47.80 -11.55 24.37
N ILE A 449 48.07 -11.20 23.12
CA ILE A 449 47.18 -11.43 21.99
C ILE A 449 46.86 -12.93 22.01
N PRO A 450 45.61 -13.38 22.22
CA PRO A 450 45.29 -14.78 22.04
C PRO A 450 45.60 -15.09 20.57
N PRO A 451 46.25 -16.23 20.28
CA PRO A 451 46.64 -16.57 18.93
C PRO A 451 45.40 -16.56 18.03
N PHE A 452 45.62 -16.15 16.78
CA PHE A 452 44.76 -16.42 15.64
C PHE A 452 44.41 -17.93 15.64
N THR A 453 43.44 -18.31 16.45
CA THR A 453 42.74 -19.58 16.32
C THR A 453 41.89 -19.40 15.09
N HIS A 454 42.22 -20.16 14.05
CA HIS A 454 41.32 -20.52 12.96
C HIS A 454 39.89 -20.07 13.26
N GLU A 455 39.38 -19.09 12.50
CA GLU A 455 37.95 -18.91 12.37
C GLU A 455 37.39 -20.30 12.03
N THR A 456 36.86 -20.96 13.05
CA THR A 456 35.99 -22.11 12.92
C THR A 456 34.79 -21.56 12.18
N SER A 457 34.85 -21.62 10.85
CA SER A 457 33.74 -21.64 9.89
C SER A 457 32.42 -21.44 10.63
N SER A 458 32.01 -20.19 10.84
CA SER A 458 30.73 -19.88 11.44
C SER A 458 29.67 -20.53 10.58
N GLN A 459 29.09 -21.62 11.09
CA GLN A 459 28.12 -22.40 10.35
C GLN A 459 26.96 -21.46 9.97
N PRO A 460 26.63 -21.29 8.67
CA PRO A 460 25.67 -20.27 8.21
C PRO A 460 24.23 -20.49 8.73
N ASP A 461 23.98 -21.65 9.37
CA ASP A 461 22.72 -22.07 9.97
C ASP A 461 22.56 -21.69 11.46
N ASN A 462 23.40 -20.81 12.04
CA ASN A 462 23.38 -20.56 13.48
C ASN A 462 22.00 -20.06 13.97
N SER A 463 21.55 -20.42 15.19
CA SER A 463 20.17 -20.16 15.67
C SER A 463 19.76 -18.68 15.74
N ASN A 464 20.74 -17.76 15.69
CA ASN A 464 20.54 -16.31 15.60
C ASN A 464 20.30 -15.79 14.15
N SER A 465 20.50 -16.63 13.12
CA SER A 465 20.39 -16.37 11.66
C SER A 465 18.95 -16.12 11.17
N SER A 466 17.97 -16.02 12.08
CA SER A 466 16.58 -15.79 11.72
C SER A 466 16.31 -14.36 11.20
N LYS A 467 17.31 -13.47 11.26
CA LYS A 467 17.18 -12.08 10.80
C LYS A 467 17.42 -11.97 9.30
N TRP A 468 16.61 -11.15 8.64
CA TRP A 468 16.79 -10.83 7.21
C TRP A 468 18.13 -10.16 6.89
N ASP A 469 18.79 -9.56 7.89
CA ASP A 469 20.12 -8.97 7.75
C ASP A 469 21.17 -10.01 7.34
N ASP A 470 20.94 -11.29 7.65
CA ASP A 470 21.84 -12.40 7.31
C ASP A 470 21.52 -13.04 5.95
N HIS A 471 20.33 -12.77 5.37
CA HIS A 471 19.81 -13.38 4.12
C HIS A 471 19.34 -12.33 3.12
N THR A 472 20.22 -11.35 2.84
CA THR A 472 19.85 -10.17 2.04
C THR A 472 19.54 -10.49 0.58
N GLN A 473 20.17 -11.53 0.00
CA GLN A 473 19.90 -11.94 -1.38
C GLN A 473 18.52 -12.61 -1.48
N THR A 474 18.20 -13.51 -0.55
CA THR A 474 16.89 -14.14 -0.44
C THR A 474 15.77 -13.13 -0.23
N LEU A 475 15.96 -12.14 0.65
CA LEU A 475 15.00 -11.05 0.84
C LEU A 475 14.78 -10.26 -0.46
N GLY A 476 15.86 -9.93 -1.18
CA GLY A 476 15.80 -9.23 -2.44
C GLY A 476 14.99 -9.99 -3.49
N ALA A 477 15.23 -11.30 -3.64
CA ALA A 477 14.50 -12.16 -4.57
C ALA A 477 13.00 -12.24 -4.23
N ALA A 478 12.67 -12.41 -2.93
CA ALA A 478 11.29 -12.45 -2.45
C ALA A 478 10.53 -11.16 -2.74
N ILE A 479 11.16 -10.00 -2.48
CA ILE A 479 10.55 -8.69 -2.74
C ILE A 479 10.37 -8.47 -4.24
N ILE A 480 11.35 -8.79 -5.09
CA ILE A 480 11.22 -8.65 -6.55
C ILE A 480 10.07 -9.50 -7.07
N TYR A 481 9.99 -10.77 -6.66
CA TYR A 481 8.88 -11.65 -7.03
C TYR A 481 7.53 -11.08 -6.59
N PHE A 482 7.42 -10.62 -5.33
CA PHE A 482 6.21 -10.00 -4.81
C PHE A 482 5.79 -8.78 -5.63
N MET A 483 6.73 -7.88 -5.95
CA MET A 483 6.48 -6.71 -6.79
C MET A 483 5.97 -7.07 -8.18
N LEU A 484 6.58 -8.07 -8.83
CA LEU A 484 6.19 -8.53 -10.17
C LEU A 484 4.79 -9.17 -10.14
N MET A 485 4.49 -9.98 -9.13
CA MET A 485 3.15 -10.57 -8.95
C MET A 485 2.10 -9.50 -8.68
N CYS A 486 2.40 -8.53 -7.81
CA CYS A 486 1.55 -7.38 -7.57
C CYS A 486 1.26 -6.60 -8.86
N ALA A 487 2.29 -6.33 -9.67
CA ALA A 487 2.12 -5.66 -10.96
C ALA A 487 1.28 -6.49 -11.94
N PHE A 488 1.52 -7.80 -12.03
CA PHE A 488 0.74 -8.70 -12.87
C PHE A 488 -0.74 -8.72 -12.47
N ILE A 489 -1.03 -8.87 -11.17
CA ILE A 489 -2.40 -8.84 -10.64
C ILE A 489 -3.08 -7.52 -10.99
N LEU A 490 -2.39 -6.38 -10.83
CA LEU A 490 -2.93 -5.07 -11.18
C LEU A 490 -3.18 -4.90 -12.67
N ILE A 491 -2.28 -5.38 -13.54
CA ILE A 491 -2.45 -5.34 -15.00
C ILE A 491 -3.64 -6.21 -15.39
N THR A 492 -3.72 -7.45 -14.90
CA THR A 492 -4.84 -8.35 -15.16
C THR A 492 -6.16 -7.72 -14.71
N LEU A 493 -6.20 -7.14 -13.51
CA LEU A 493 -7.38 -6.45 -12.99
C LEU A 493 -7.74 -5.18 -13.77
N SER A 494 -6.77 -4.52 -14.41
CA SER A 494 -6.99 -3.33 -15.23
C SER A 494 -7.45 -3.66 -16.66
N MET A 495 -7.02 -4.79 -17.21
CA MET A 495 -7.35 -5.25 -18.56
C MET A 495 -8.77 -5.85 -18.66
N THR A 496 -9.38 -6.24 -17.53
CA THR A 496 -10.75 -6.79 -17.49
C THR A 496 -11.85 -5.73 -17.68
N ARG A 497 -11.47 -4.47 -17.91
CA ARG A 497 -12.36 -3.30 -18.12
C ARG A 497 -13.37 -3.46 -19.28
N GLY A 498 -13.22 -4.49 -20.13
CA GLY A 498 -14.07 -4.72 -21.31
C GLY A 498 -15.02 -5.92 -21.26
N THR A 499 -14.98 -6.75 -20.21
CA THR A 499 -15.86 -7.94 -20.12
C THR A 499 -16.78 -7.77 -18.93
N GLY A 500 -18.09 -7.76 -19.18
CA GLY A 500 -19.10 -7.21 -18.27
C GLY A 500 -19.12 -7.76 -16.84
N ASN A 501 -18.51 -8.91 -16.53
CA ASN A 501 -18.61 -9.54 -15.20
C ASN A 501 -17.34 -9.41 -14.35
N PRO A 502 -17.18 -8.34 -13.54
CA PRO A 502 -16.01 -8.16 -12.68
C PRO A 502 -15.85 -9.24 -11.60
N LEU A 503 -16.94 -9.93 -11.20
CA LEU A 503 -16.88 -10.96 -10.16
C LEU A 503 -16.62 -12.39 -10.66
N LYS A 504 -16.82 -12.74 -11.94
CA LYS A 504 -16.30 -14.04 -12.47
C LYS A 504 -14.78 -14.08 -12.28
N TYR A 505 -14.15 -12.93 -12.47
CA TYR A 505 -12.73 -12.75 -12.17
C TYR A 505 -12.38 -12.81 -10.68
N TRP A 506 -13.31 -12.64 -9.74
CA TRP A 506 -13.01 -12.79 -8.31
C TRP A 506 -12.67 -14.24 -7.96
N LYS A 507 -13.40 -15.21 -8.53
CA LYS A 507 -13.03 -16.63 -8.47
C LYS A 507 -11.68 -16.86 -9.18
N GLU A 508 -11.45 -16.18 -10.29
CA GLU A 508 -10.15 -16.17 -10.99
C GLU A 508 -9.05 -15.34 -10.30
N LEU A 509 -9.34 -14.59 -9.22
CA LEU A 509 -8.37 -13.71 -8.56
C LEU A 509 -7.87 -14.32 -7.25
N TYR A 510 -8.77 -14.94 -6.47
CA TYR A 510 -8.40 -15.66 -5.26
C TYR A 510 -7.34 -16.72 -5.56
N LEU A 511 -7.50 -17.45 -6.66
CA LEU A 511 -6.62 -18.54 -7.02
C LEU A 511 -5.20 -18.07 -7.40
N PRO A 512 -5.00 -17.06 -8.28
CA PRO A 512 -3.70 -16.40 -8.48
C PRO A 512 -3.10 -15.81 -7.23
N VAL A 513 -3.88 -15.26 -6.30
CA VAL A 513 -3.36 -14.75 -5.03
C VAL A 513 -2.80 -15.91 -4.20
N VAL A 514 -3.54 -17.02 -4.06
CA VAL A 514 -3.06 -18.22 -3.36
C VAL A 514 -1.81 -18.79 -4.04
N ILE A 515 -1.78 -18.85 -5.37
CA ILE A 515 -0.61 -19.31 -6.14
C ILE A 515 0.56 -18.35 -5.96
N ALA A 516 0.32 -17.04 -5.94
CA ALA A 516 1.35 -16.04 -5.69
C ALA A 516 1.98 -16.24 -4.31
N LEU A 517 1.17 -16.51 -3.28
CA LEU A 517 1.64 -16.79 -1.91
C LEU A 517 2.46 -18.08 -1.82
N ILE A 518 1.99 -19.15 -2.48
CA ILE A 518 2.70 -20.43 -2.59
C ILE A 518 4.03 -20.24 -3.34
N GLY A 519 3.99 -19.54 -4.47
CA GLY A 519 5.18 -19.23 -5.27
C GLY A 519 6.17 -18.35 -4.50
N LEU A 520 5.70 -17.41 -3.67
CA LEU A 520 6.56 -16.62 -2.78
C LEU A 520 7.28 -17.52 -1.78
N TRP A 521 6.56 -18.48 -1.18
CA TRP A 521 7.17 -19.48 -0.31
C TRP A 521 8.22 -20.32 -1.04
N GLY A 522 7.93 -20.76 -2.27
CA GLY A 522 8.88 -21.46 -3.12
C GLY A 522 10.11 -20.63 -3.45
N VAL A 523 9.94 -19.38 -3.88
CA VAL A 523 11.04 -18.44 -4.19
C VAL A 523 11.95 -18.25 -2.97
N VAL A 524 11.38 -18.07 -1.77
CA VAL A 524 12.18 -17.93 -0.54
C VAL A 524 12.92 -19.24 -0.24
N LEU A 525 12.28 -20.39 -0.35
CA LEU A 525 12.90 -21.69 -0.07
C LEU A 525 14.11 -21.96 -0.99
N PHE A 526 13.91 -21.80 -2.30
CA PHE A 526 14.97 -22.02 -3.28
C PHE A 526 16.07 -20.97 -3.18
N SER A 527 15.72 -19.71 -2.95
CA SER A 527 16.72 -18.64 -2.78
C SER A 527 17.56 -18.85 -1.52
N LEU A 528 16.94 -19.23 -0.39
CA LEU A 528 17.65 -19.58 0.83
C LEU A 528 18.59 -20.77 0.61
N THR A 529 18.15 -21.75 -0.17
CA THR A 529 18.97 -22.93 -0.52
C THR A 529 20.18 -22.55 -1.39
N ILE A 530 20.00 -21.65 -2.36
CA ILE A 530 21.10 -21.13 -3.20
C ILE A 530 22.10 -20.35 -2.35
N GLU A 531 21.62 -19.46 -1.48
CA GLU A 531 22.47 -18.61 -0.64
C GLU A 531 23.31 -19.44 0.35
N LEU A 532 22.73 -20.49 0.93
CA LEU A 532 23.41 -21.36 1.89
C LEU A 532 24.33 -22.40 1.24
N ASP A 533 23.87 -23.11 0.21
CA ASP A 533 24.61 -24.24 -0.37
C ASP A 533 25.56 -23.84 -1.50
N LEU A 534 25.24 -22.79 -2.25
CA LEU A 534 26.06 -22.31 -3.38
C LEU A 534 26.89 -21.07 -3.01
N SER A 535 27.16 -20.87 -1.72
CA SER A 535 27.98 -19.75 -1.22
C SER A 535 29.38 -19.66 -1.84
N TYR A 536 29.93 -20.79 -2.32
CA TYR A 536 31.21 -20.86 -3.02
C TYR A 536 31.17 -20.37 -4.48
N MET A 537 29.98 -20.24 -5.08
CA MET A 537 29.84 -19.77 -6.46
C MET A 537 30.05 -18.24 -6.57
N PRO A 538 30.52 -17.74 -7.72
CA PRO A 538 30.68 -16.30 -7.91
C PRO A 538 29.31 -15.60 -7.86
N LEU A 539 29.29 -14.40 -7.26
CA LEU A 539 28.06 -13.61 -7.00
C LEU A 539 27.18 -13.38 -8.25
N TRP A 540 27.78 -13.25 -9.44
CA TRP A 540 27.02 -13.07 -10.68
C TRP A 540 26.22 -14.33 -11.06
N ALA A 541 26.77 -15.52 -10.81
CA ALA A 541 26.12 -16.80 -11.08
C ALA A 541 24.98 -17.04 -10.09
N GLN A 542 25.19 -16.74 -8.80
CA GLN A 542 24.12 -16.77 -7.79
C GLN A 542 22.94 -15.88 -8.20
N ARG A 543 23.21 -14.62 -8.58
CA ARG A 543 22.17 -13.68 -9.05
C ARG A 543 21.42 -14.19 -10.29
N LEU A 544 22.11 -14.84 -11.23
CA LEU A 544 21.48 -15.44 -12.39
C LEU A 544 20.53 -16.57 -11.99
N ILE A 545 20.94 -17.45 -11.07
CA ILE A 545 20.11 -18.55 -10.58
C ILE A 545 18.90 -18.00 -9.82
N HIS A 546 19.06 -16.97 -8.98
CA HIS A 546 17.93 -16.29 -8.33
C HIS A 546 16.95 -15.70 -9.35
N LEU A 547 17.44 -15.09 -10.44
CA LEU A 547 16.59 -14.54 -11.49
C LEU A 547 15.82 -15.64 -12.24
N VAL A 548 16.47 -16.76 -12.56
CA VAL A 548 15.82 -17.93 -13.16
C VAL A 548 14.74 -18.49 -12.23
N ASN A 549 15.03 -18.59 -10.93
CA ASN A 549 14.07 -19.02 -9.91
C ASN A 549 12.84 -18.12 -9.87
N ILE A 550 13.03 -16.79 -9.83
CA ILE A 550 11.91 -15.82 -9.87
C ILE A 550 11.10 -15.98 -11.16
N LEU A 551 11.75 -16.08 -12.31
CA LEU A 551 11.08 -16.20 -13.61
C LEU A 551 10.28 -17.51 -13.72
N PHE A 552 10.81 -18.61 -13.18
CA PHE A 552 10.12 -19.90 -13.15
C PHE A 552 8.80 -19.82 -12.36
N PHE A 553 8.85 -19.31 -11.12
CA PHE A 553 7.64 -19.17 -10.30
C PHE A 553 6.68 -18.11 -10.86
N LEU A 554 7.17 -17.02 -11.45
CA LEU A 554 6.35 -16.00 -12.09
C LEU A 554 5.63 -16.55 -13.34
N SER A 555 6.35 -17.22 -14.23
CA SER A 555 5.76 -17.86 -15.43
C SER A 555 4.69 -18.89 -15.03
N SER A 556 4.93 -19.62 -13.94
CA SER A 556 3.99 -20.62 -13.45
C SER A 556 2.73 -19.99 -12.87
N ALA A 557 2.88 -18.94 -12.07
CA ALA A 557 1.76 -18.23 -11.47
C ALA A 557 0.88 -17.50 -12.53
N THR A 558 1.49 -17.04 -13.62
CA THR A 558 0.80 -16.31 -14.69
C THR A 558 0.15 -17.21 -15.74
N SER A 559 0.67 -18.41 -15.99
CA SER A 559 0.11 -19.37 -16.97
C SER A 559 -1.05 -20.20 -16.42
N SER A 560 -1.09 -20.40 -15.11
CA SER A 560 -2.09 -21.25 -14.45
C SER A 560 -3.56 -20.76 -14.51
N PRO A 561 -3.89 -19.45 -14.30
CA PRO A 561 -5.29 -19.00 -14.29
C PRO A 561 -6.00 -19.13 -15.64
N PHE A 562 -5.28 -19.16 -16.77
CA PHE A 562 -5.93 -19.24 -18.09
C PHE A 562 -6.49 -20.61 -18.45
N ARG A 563 -6.19 -21.67 -17.67
CA ARG A 563 -6.60 -23.04 -18.02
C ARG A 563 -7.86 -23.53 -17.33
N GLY A 564 -8.39 -22.82 -16.33
CA GLY A 564 -9.63 -23.19 -15.61
C GLY A 564 -9.61 -24.53 -14.86
N ASP A 565 -8.55 -25.34 -15.01
CA ASP A 565 -8.51 -26.72 -14.53
C ASP A 565 -7.84 -26.84 -13.14
N PRO A 566 -8.59 -27.16 -12.06
CA PRO A 566 -8.05 -27.36 -10.71
C PRO A 566 -6.91 -28.39 -10.65
N LEU A 567 -6.89 -29.34 -11.59
CA LEU A 567 -5.88 -30.40 -11.68
C LEU A 567 -4.49 -29.86 -12.05
N GLY A 568 -4.41 -28.83 -12.90
CA GLY A 568 -3.14 -28.23 -13.33
C GLY A 568 -2.36 -27.62 -12.17
N TYR A 569 -3.07 -27.04 -11.20
CA TYR A 569 -2.47 -26.43 -10.01
C TYR A 569 -1.84 -27.46 -9.07
N PHE A 570 -2.54 -28.58 -8.84
CA PHE A 570 -2.00 -29.69 -8.04
C PHE A 570 -0.75 -30.27 -8.71
N LEU A 571 -0.78 -30.46 -10.03
CA LEU A 571 0.39 -30.93 -10.78
C LEU A 571 1.57 -29.95 -10.69
N PHE A 572 1.32 -28.64 -10.72
CA PHE A 572 2.38 -27.64 -10.53
C PHE A 572 2.99 -27.69 -9.12
N LEU A 573 2.15 -27.70 -8.07
CA LEU A 573 2.58 -27.85 -6.69
C LEU A 573 3.42 -29.12 -6.48
N ILE A 574 2.95 -30.24 -7.02
CA ILE A 574 3.67 -31.51 -6.99
C ILE A 574 4.99 -31.37 -7.74
N SER A 575 5.01 -30.74 -8.92
CA SER A 575 6.23 -30.55 -9.71
C SER A 575 7.28 -29.70 -8.97
N ALA A 576 6.87 -28.63 -8.28
CA ALA A 576 7.79 -27.78 -7.51
C ALA A 576 8.35 -28.52 -6.29
N VAL A 577 7.52 -29.28 -5.58
CA VAL A 577 7.94 -30.10 -4.44
C VAL A 577 8.86 -31.23 -4.91
N VAL A 578 8.50 -31.94 -5.98
CA VAL A 578 9.31 -33.01 -6.58
C VAL A 578 10.64 -32.45 -7.06
N PHE A 579 10.65 -31.28 -7.71
CA PHE A 579 11.88 -30.63 -8.15
C PHE A 579 12.78 -30.26 -6.96
N TYR A 580 12.22 -29.74 -5.87
CA TYR A 580 12.98 -29.45 -4.65
C TYR A 580 13.59 -30.73 -4.04
N ILE A 581 12.80 -31.80 -3.97
CA ILE A 581 13.27 -33.10 -3.45
C ILE A 581 14.37 -33.68 -4.36
N LEU A 582 14.19 -33.66 -5.67
CA LEU A 582 15.18 -34.14 -6.65
C LEU A 582 16.45 -33.30 -6.58
N TYR A 583 16.35 -31.98 -6.47
CA TYR A 583 17.49 -31.10 -6.26
C TYR A 583 18.23 -31.43 -4.97
N ALA A 584 17.52 -31.60 -3.85
CA ALA A 584 18.10 -31.96 -2.57
C ALA A 584 18.81 -33.33 -2.63
N VAL A 585 18.28 -34.30 -3.38
CA VAL A 585 18.88 -35.61 -3.58
C VAL A 585 20.07 -35.54 -4.55
N PHE A 586 19.96 -34.82 -5.66
CA PHE A 586 21.00 -34.69 -6.67
C PHE A 586 22.23 -33.94 -6.13
N TYR A 587 22.00 -32.87 -5.36
CA TYR A 587 23.06 -32.15 -4.65
C TYR A 587 23.87 -33.10 -3.76
N ARG A 588 23.20 -34.04 -3.07
CA ARG A 588 23.88 -35.06 -2.26
C ARG A 588 24.69 -36.04 -3.07
N ILE A 589 24.18 -36.46 -4.23
CA ILE A 589 24.90 -37.38 -5.12
C ILE A 589 26.16 -36.71 -5.65
N LEU A 590 26.04 -35.47 -6.16
CA LEU A 590 27.17 -34.66 -6.63
C LEU A 590 28.24 -34.47 -5.55
N GLU A 591 27.81 -34.17 -4.32
CA GLU A 591 28.73 -33.98 -3.19
C GLU A 591 29.40 -35.30 -2.76
N SER A 592 28.67 -36.42 -2.78
CA SER A 592 29.25 -37.74 -2.53
C SER A 592 30.30 -38.10 -3.58
N ILE A 593 30.10 -37.72 -4.84
CA ILE A 593 31.06 -37.94 -5.92
C ILE A 593 32.29 -37.05 -5.72
N SER A 594 32.10 -35.76 -5.45
CA SER A 594 33.18 -34.80 -5.20
C SER A 594 34.06 -35.19 -4.01
N SER A 595 33.48 -35.72 -2.92
CA SER A 595 34.23 -36.17 -1.75
C SER A 595 35.07 -37.43 -1.99
N ARG A 596 34.70 -38.26 -2.96
CA ARG A 596 35.47 -39.45 -3.35
C ARG A 596 36.62 -39.14 -4.31
N THR A 597 36.57 -38.02 -5.01
CA THR A 597 37.63 -37.60 -5.94
C THR A 597 38.73 -36.76 -5.29
N SER A 598 38.52 -36.30 -4.06
CA SER A 598 39.46 -35.45 -3.30
C SER A 598 40.24 -36.19 -2.21
N GLY A 599 40.02 -37.50 -2.03
CA GLY A 599 40.80 -38.38 -1.17
C GLY A 599 41.43 -39.47 -2.03
#